data_AF-A0A838EK94-F1
#
_entry.id   AF-A0A838EK94-F1
#
_cell.length_a   1.000
_cell.length_b   1.000
_cell.length_c   1.000
_cell.angle_alpha   90.00
_cell.angle_beta   90.00
_cell.angle_gamma   90.00
#
_symmetry.space_group_name_H-M   'P 1'
#
loop_
_entity.id
_entity.type
_entity.pdbx_description
1 polymer ?
#
loop_
_entity_poly.entity_id
_entity_poly.type
_entity_poly.pdbx_seq_one_letter_code
_entity_poly.pdbx_strand_id
1 'polypeptide(L)'
;MNRGAGFAGGFVYTLTMTDVATGWTECLPLLYQSSETVLAAIQHARKLFPFPLLAIDTDNGGEFINDLLVGYCEHEHLTFTRGRPQVKNDQCFVEEKNRTIVRQVVGHDRFVGEQAYQQLEELYRALRLYVNCFQPSMKLLSKQRNGKKITFCYDPAKTPLQRLLLSGILPAQTQQELGDVARALDPVRLLEQVQQLQQTLFHGAVEANPFVSSTAVVPLRVFAVDQCRTAGGVLVKESSPDPSRGLPALYQEQEKRKRILGWRRTHKYPFAGEWEQITSWVQANPERSSGDIFRELQRLSPGRYQPLQIRTL
;
A
#
# COMPACT_ATOMS: atom_id res chain seq x y z
N MET A 1 -24.84 -5.49 -11.60
CA MET A 1 -24.45 -6.25 -12.80
C MET A 1 -24.34 -5.28 -13.96
N ASN A 2 -23.13 -5.07 -14.45
CA ASN A 2 -22.79 -4.68 -15.83
C ASN A 2 -21.34 -5.10 -16.00
N ARG A 3 -21.13 -6.26 -16.64
CA ARG A 3 -19.80 -6.81 -16.95
C ARG A 3 -19.33 -6.13 -18.24
N GLY A 4 -18.59 -5.04 -18.12
CA GLY A 4 -17.83 -4.45 -19.22
C GLY A 4 -16.49 -5.18 -19.38
N ALA A 5 -16.11 -5.41 -20.64
CA ALA A 5 -14.89 -6.03 -21.17
C ALA A 5 -13.76 -6.32 -20.16
N GLY A 6 -13.32 -7.59 -20.13
CA GLY A 6 -12.15 -8.01 -19.36
C GLY A 6 -10.90 -7.29 -19.86
N PHE A 7 -10.39 -6.37 -19.04
CA PHE A 7 -9.08 -5.77 -19.24
C PHE A 7 -8.03 -6.87 -19.04
N ALA A 8 -7.33 -7.23 -20.11
CA ALA A 8 -6.15 -8.07 -20.04
C ALA A 8 -4.98 -7.17 -19.61
N GLY A 9 -4.68 -7.13 -18.30
CA GLY A 9 -3.61 -6.35 -17.68
C GLY A 9 -3.78 -6.31 -16.16
N GLY A 10 -2.69 -6.36 -15.40
CA GLY A 10 -2.72 -6.19 -13.94
C GLY A 10 -3.03 -4.73 -13.58
N PHE A 11 -3.93 -4.50 -12.61
CA PHE A 11 -4.20 -3.15 -12.11
C PHE A 11 -3.25 -2.78 -10.98
N VAL A 12 -2.91 -1.51 -10.85
CA VAL A 12 -2.23 -1.00 -9.65
C VAL A 12 -3.25 -0.89 -8.52
N TYR A 13 -2.93 -1.49 -7.38
CA TYR A 13 -3.70 -1.46 -6.15
C TYR A 13 -3.04 -0.54 -5.12
N THR A 14 -3.79 -0.20 -4.07
CA THR A 14 -3.26 0.53 -2.91
C THR A 14 -3.40 -0.32 -1.66
N LEU A 15 -2.30 -0.55 -0.96
CA LEU A 15 -2.30 -0.99 0.42
C LEU A 15 -2.40 0.25 1.32
N THR A 16 -3.41 0.29 2.18
CA THR A 16 -3.56 1.34 3.20
C THR A 16 -3.40 0.73 4.58
N MET A 17 -2.47 1.28 5.37
CA MET A 17 -2.29 0.91 6.78
C MET A 17 -2.52 2.14 7.65
N THR A 18 -3.40 2.02 8.64
CA THR A 18 -3.69 3.11 9.59
C THR A 18 -3.55 2.66 11.02
N ASP A 19 -2.85 3.45 11.84
CA ASP A 19 -2.85 3.27 13.29
C ASP A 19 -4.17 3.77 13.89
N VAL A 20 -4.78 2.97 14.75
CA VAL A 20 -6.08 3.25 15.34
C VAL A 20 -5.99 4.39 16.37
N ALA A 21 -4.90 4.46 17.14
CA ALA A 21 -4.77 5.40 18.26
C ALA A 21 -4.50 6.83 17.77
N THR A 22 -3.56 6.99 16.84
CA THR A 22 -3.12 8.28 16.29
C THR A 22 -3.81 8.64 14.99
N GLY A 23 -4.26 7.65 14.22
CA GLY A 23 -4.75 7.87 12.85
C GLY A 23 -3.62 8.04 11.83
N TRP A 24 -2.37 7.75 12.21
CA TRP A 24 -1.22 7.76 11.30
C TRP A 24 -1.45 6.79 10.15
N THR A 25 -1.34 7.27 8.92
CA THR A 25 -1.69 6.48 7.73
C THR A 25 -0.52 6.41 6.76
N GLU A 26 -0.23 5.20 6.27
CA GLU A 26 0.70 4.93 5.18
C GLU A 26 -0.05 4.27 4.02
N CYS A 27 0.18 4.74 2.80
CA CYS A 27 -0.37 4.19 1.57
C CYS A 27 0.78 3.75 0.66
N LEU A 28 0.69 2.55 0.10
CA LEU A 28 1.70 2.01 -0.82
C LEU A 28 1.02 1.45 -2.07
N PRO A 29 1.58 1.70 -3.27
CA PRO A 29 1.08 1.07 -4.48
C PRO A 29 1.50 -0.41 -4.51
N LEU A 30 0.72 -1.23 -5.20
CA LEU A 30 1.01 -2.64 -5.47
C LEU A 30 0.72 -2.92 -6.95
N LEU A 31 1.68 -3.48 -7.68
CA LEU A 31 1.46 -3.93 -9.07
C LEU A 31 0.51 -5.13 -9.16
N TYR A 32 0.53 -5.99 -8.14
CA TYR A 32 -0.30 -7.19 -8.06
C TYR A 32 -0.74 -7.40 -6.61
N GLN A 33 -1.91 -8.01 -6.44
CA GLN A 33 -2.48 -8.36 -5.13
C GLN A 33 -2.21 -9.83 -4.81
N SER A 34 -0.94 -10.20 -4.63
CA SER A 34 -0.53 -11.52 -4.13
C SER A 34 -0.15 -11.44 -2.65
N SER A 35 -0.14 -12.58 -1.96
CA SER A 35 0.27 -12.64 -0.55
C SER A 35 1.72 -12.16 -0.35
N GLU A 36 2.61 -12.46 -1.29
CA GLU A 36 4.02 -12.05 -1.25
C GLU A 36 4.18 -10.54 -1.45
N THR A 37 3.47 -9.96 -2.42
CA THR A 37 3.55 -8.51 -2.68
C THR A 37 2.96 -7.71 -1.52
N VAL A 38 1.84 -8.17 -0.95
CA VAL A 38 1.24 -7.58 0.25
C VAL A 38 2.19 -7.68 1.44
N LEU A 39 2.82 -8.83 1.69
CA LEU A 39 3.78 -8.96 2.79
C LEU A 39 4.99 -8.03 2.61
N ALA A 40 5.56 -7.96 1.40
CA ALA A 40 6.67 -7.06 1.11
C ALA A 40 6.28 -5.58 1.35
N ALA A 41 5.06 -5.19 0.96
CA ALA A 41 4.56 -3.85 1.21
C ALA A 41 4.32 -3.58 2.70
N ILE A 42 3.80 -4.54 3.47
CA ILE A 42 3.67 -4.42 4.94
C ILE A 42 5.05 -4.25 5.60
N GLN A 43 6.06 -5.00 5.16
CA GLN A 43 7.43 -4.86 5.64
C GLN A 43 8.03 -3.49 5.32
N HIS A 44 7.71 -2.95 4.14
CA HIS A 44 8.11 -1.59 3.77
C HIS A 44 7.38 -0.55 4.62
N ALA A 45 6.06 -0.63 4.72
CA ALA A 45 5.24 0.28 5.52
C ALA A 45 5.70 0.33 6.99
N ARG A 46 6.06 -0.82 7.59
CA ARG A 46 6.58 -0.88 8.96
C ARG A 46 7.81 0.00 9.19
N LYS A 47 8.66 0.20 8.17
CA LYS A 47 9.82 1.10 8.25
C LYS A 47 9.45 2.58 8.17
N LEU A 48 8.27 2.87 7.62
CA LEU A 48 7.74 4.23 7.48
C LEU A 48 7.05 4.73 8.76
N PHE A 49 6.45 3.82 9.54
CA PHE A 49 5.85 4.16 10.83
C PHE A 49 6.94 4.64 11.80
N PRO A 50 6.75 5.79 12.47
CA PRO A 50 7.73 6.32 13.42
C PRO A 50 7.66 5.67 14.81
N PHE A 51 6.93 4.56 14.95
CA PHE A 51 6.74 3.81 16.18
C PHE A 51 6.66 2.30 15.88
N PRO A 52 6.98 1.43 16.84
CA PRO A 52 6.85 0.00 16.66
C PRO A 52 5.38 -0.40 16.47
N LEU A 53 5.14 -1.28 15.50
CA LEU A 53 3.85 -1.94 15.34
C LEU A 53 3.69 -3.03 16.41
N LEU A 54 2.53 -3.09 17.06
CA LEU A 54 2.22 -4.10 18.09
C LEU A 54 1.27 -5.20 17.56
N ALA A 55 0.40 -4.82 16.63
CA ALA A 55 -0.63 -5.69 16.08
C ALA A 55 -0.95 -5.28 14.64
N ILE A 56 -1.42 -6.24 13.86
CA ILE A 56 -1.97 -6.04 12.53
C ILE A 56 -3.39 -6.62 12.52
N ASP A 57 -4.37 -5.75 12.25
CA ASP A 57 -5.76 -6.16 12.02
C ASP A 57 -6.09 -6.01 10.53
N THR A 58 -6.53 -7.10 9.89
CA THR A 58 -6.87 -7.10 8.46
C THR A 58 -8.33 -7.41 8.20
N ASP A 59 -8.72 -7.20 6.94
CA ASP A 59 -9.97 -7.75 6.46
C ASP A 59 -9.90 -9.26 6.17
N ASN A 60 -10.97 -9.77 5.57
CA ASN A 60 -11.08 -11.18 5.22
C ASN A 60 -10.59 -11.48 3.77
N GLY A 61 -9.79 -10.58 3.19
CA GLY A 61 -9.15 -10.79 1.89
C GLY A 61 -8.15 -11.94 1.92
N GLY A 62 -8.12 -12.73 0.84
CA GLY A 62 -7.20 -13.88 0.72
C GLY A 62 -5.73 -13.46 0.66
N GLU A 63 -5.48 -12.24 0.20
CA GLU A 63 -4.16 -11.61 0.16
C GLU A 63 -3.60 -11.33 1.57
N PHE A 64 -4.47 -11.26 2.59
CA PHE A 64 -4.08 -11.09 4.00
C PHE A 64 -4.19 -12.38 4.80
N ILE A 65 -5.24 -13.19 4.57
CA ILE A 65 -5.43 -14.46 5.27
C ILE A 65 -4.63 -15.57 4.58
N ASN A 66 -3.35 -15.64 4.87
CA ASN A 66 -2.45 -16.69 4.39
C ASN A 66 -1.30 -16.96 5.36
N ASP A 67 -0.66 -18.12 5.21
CA ASP A 67 0.42 -18.58 6.09
C ASP A 67 1.65 -17.66 6.05
N LEU A 68 1.88 -16.92 4.97
CA LEU A 68 3.03 -16.01 4.87
C LEU A 68 2.87 -14.84 5.83
N LEU A 69 1.71 -14.18 5.84
CA LEU A 69 1.46 -13.06 6.73
C LEU A 69 1.37 -13.52 8.20
N VAL A 70 0.72 -14.66 8.46
CA VAL A 70 0.66 -15.23 9.81
C VAL A 70 2.06 -15.56 10.33
N GLY A 71 2.88 -16.28 9.55
CA GLY A 71 4.24 -16.63 9.96
C GLY A 71 5.15 -15.41 10.14
N TYR A 72 4.97 -14.36 9.33
CA TYR A 72 5.66 -13.09 9.54
C TYR A 72 5.25 -12.43 10.86
N CYS A 73 3.95 -12.35 11.15
CA CYS A 73 3.46 -11.78 12.40
C CYS A 73 3.97 -12.56 13.62
N GLU A 74 3.98 -13.90 13.57
CA GLU A 74 4.53 -14.75 14.64
C GLU A 74 6.03 -14.49 14.85
N HIS A 75 6.82 -14.44 13.77
CA HIS A 75 8.26 -14.20 13.82
C HIS A 75 8.60 -12.80 14.37
N GLU A 76 7.82 -11.79 13.98
CA GLU A 76 8.03 -10.40 14.40
C GLU A 76 7.30 -10.04 15.71
N HIS A 77 6.68 -11.02 16.36
CA HIS A 77 5.90 -10.85 17.59
C HIS A 77 4.77 -9.80 17.47
N LEU A 78 4.13 -9.75 16.30
CA LEU A 78 2.95 -8.92 16.03
C LEU A 78 1.69 -9.73 16.30
N THR A 79 0.78 -9.17 17.09
CA THR A 79 -0.55 -9.78 17.28
C THR A 79 -1.34 -9.67 15.98
N PHE A 80 -1.70 -10.80 15.37
CA PHE A 80 -2.51 -10.80 14.16
C PHE A 80 -3.98 -11.02 14.47
N THR A 81 -4.83 -10.09 14.07
CA THR A 81 -6.29 -10.19 14.17
C THR A 81 -6.95 -9.96 12.83
N ARG A 82 -8.22 -10.33 12.72
CA ARG A 82 -9.05 -10.04 11.55
C ARG A 82 -10.45 -9.67 11.96
N GLY A 83 -11.07 -8.78 11.18
CA GLY A 83 -12.47 -8.43 11.34
C GLY A 83 -13.40 -9.64 11.17
N ARG A 84 -14.54 -9.62 11.86
CA ARG A 84 -15.52 -10.71 11.75
C ARG A 84 -16.13 -10.76 10.35
N PRO A 85 -16.43 -11.96 9.82
CA PRO A 85 -17.09 -12.09 8.53
C PRO A 85 -18.36 -11.24 8.46
N GLN A 86 -18.47 -10.43 7.40
CA GLN A 86 -19.61 -9.57 7.08
C GLN A 86 -19.90 -8.43 8.07
N VAL A 87 -19.00 -8.13 9.01
CA VAL A 87 -19.15 -7.00 9.94
C VAL A 87 -18.34 -5.79 9.46
N LYS A 88 -18.97 -4.93 8.65
CA LYS A 88 -18.32 -3.75 8.05
C LYS A 88 -17.70 -2.78 9.05
N ASN A 89 -18.22 -2.73 10.28
CA ASN A 89 -17.73 -1.81 11.29
C ASN A 89 -16.35 -2.20 11.84
N ASP A 90 -15.94 -3.46 11.69
CA ASP A 90 -14.66 -3.94 12.23
C ASP A 90 -13.47 -3.30 11.45
N GLN A 91 -13.66 -2.88 10.19
CA GLN A 91 -12.65 -2.22 9.34
C GLN A 91 -12.90 -0.71 9.16
N CYS A 92 -13.69 -0.10 10.04
CA CYS A 92 -14.17 1.26 9.81
C CYS A 92 -13.03 2.29 9.69
N PHE A 93 -11.93 2.11 10.44
CA PHE A 93 -10.79 3.02 10.41
C PHE A 93 -10.11 3.05 9.04
N VAL A 94 -9.77 1.89 8.47
CA VAL A 94 -9.11 1.83 7.16
C VAL A 94 -10.06 2.25 6.04
N GLU A 95 -11.34 1.92 6.12
CA GLU A 95 -12.32 2.33 5.10
C GLU A 95 -12.58 3.84 5.09
N GLU A 96 -12.52 4.50 6.25
CA GLU A 96 -12.55 5.96 6.34
C GLU A 96 -11.32 6.58 5.64
N LYS A 97 -10.13 6.03 5.90
CA LYS A 97 -8.88 6.49 5.28
C LYS A 97 -8.81 6.22 3.78
N ASN A 98 -9.27 5.05 3.34
CA ASN A 98 -9.43 4.73 1.92
C ASN A 98 -10.33 5.74 1.22
N ARG A 99 -11.40 6.22 1.87
CA ARG A 99 -12.26 7.25 1.30
C ARG A 99 -11.59 8.62 1.26
N THR A 100 -11.02 9.05 2.38
CA THR A 100 -10.57 10.44 2.58
C THR A 100 -9.17 10.72 2.03
N ILE A 101 -8.32 9.70 1.93
CA ILE A 101 -6.94 9.83 1.44
C ILE A 101 -6.86 9.25 0.04
N VAL A 102 -7.20 7.97 -0.14
CA VAL A 102 -6.99 7.30 -1.43
C VAL A 102 -8.00 7.78 -2.46
N ARG A 103 -9.31 7.60 -2.23
CA ARG A 103 -10.33 7.92 -3.24
C ARG A 103 -10.45 9.42 -3.53
N GLN A 104 -10.18 10.27 -2.55
CA GLN A 104 -10.21 11.72 -2.74
C GLN A 104 -9.02 12.23 -3.57
N VAL A 105 -7.85 11.63 -3.43
CA VAL A 105 -6.62 12.08 -4.13
C VAL A 105 -6.38 11.29 -5.42
N VAL A 106 -6.62 9.99 -5.42
CA VAL A 106 -6.32 9.10 -6.57
C VAL A 106 -7.56 8.83 -7.42
N GLY A 107 -8.76 9.09 -6.89
CA GLY A 107 -10.01 8.85 -7.60
C GLY A 107 -10.43 7.38 -7.60
N HIS A 108 -11.24 7.02 -8.61
CA HIS A 108 -11.80 5.68 -8.80
C HIS A 108 -11.26 4.97 -10.04
N ASP A 109 -10.34 5.62 -10.76
CA ASP A 109 -9.80 5.12 -12.00
C ASP A 109 -8.88 3.93 -11.76
N ARG A 110 -8.75 3.09 -12.80
CA ARG A 110 -7.90 1.91 -12.76
C ARG A 110 -6.61 2.20 -13.50
N PHE A 111 -5.52 2.21 -12.75
CA PHE A 111 -4.18 2.40 -13.27
C PHE A 111 -3.57 1.06 -13.65
N VAL A 112 -2.76 1.03 -14.71
CA VAL A 112 -2.11 -0.17 -15.25
C VAL A 112 -0.65 0.15 -15.55
N GLY A 113 0.22 -0.84 -15.34
CA GLY A 113 1.63 -0.77 -15.72
C GLY A 113 2.55 -0.10 -14.70
N GLU A 114 3.85 -0.26 -14.94
CA GLU A 114 4.90 0.17 -14.01
C GLU A 114 5.04 1.68 -13.89
N GLN A 115 4.77 2.42 -14.98
CA GLN A 115 4.78 3.90 -14.96
C GLN A 115 3.75 4.45 -13.97
N ALA A 116 2.53 3.92 -13.97
CA ALA A 116 1.50 4.36 -13.06
C ALA A 116 1.80 3.95 -11.61
N TYR A 117 2.40 2.78 -11.40
CA TYR A 117 2.90 2.36 -10.09
C TYR A 117 3.94 3.34 -9.54
N GLN A 118 4.97 3.67 -10.32
CA GLN A 118 6.05 4.59 -9.91
C GLN A 118 5.50 5.99 -9.63
N GLN A 119 4.59 6.49 -10.48
CA GLN A 119 3.98 7.79 -10.25
C GLN A 119 3.09 7.83 -9.01
N LEU A 120 2.37 6.74 -8.72
CA LEU A 120 1.55 6.59 -7.52
C LEU A 120 2.42 6.46 -6.25
N GLU A 121 3.58 5.81 -6.34
CA GLU A 121 4.57 5.76 -5.26
C GLU A 121 5.02 7.18 -4.87
N GLU A 122 5.41 7.99 -5.85
CA GLU A 122 5.83 9.38 -5.62
C GLU A 122 4.70 10.24 -5.04
N LEU A 123 3.46 10.06 -5.51
CA LEU A 123 2.29 10.71 -4.94
C LEU A 123 2.09 10.33 -3.46
N TYR A 124 2.20 9.05 -3.11
CA TYR A 124 2.07 8.61 -1.71
C TYR A 124 3.21 9.06 -0.81
N ARG A 125 4.45 9.19 -1.33
CA ARG A 125 5.57 9.79 -0.60
C ARG A 125 5.31 11.24 -0.20
N ALA A 126 4.65 12.03 -1.06
CA ALA A 126 4.23 13.38 -0.72
C ALA A 126 3.00 13.38 0.22
N LEU A 127 2.01 12.54 -0.10
CA LEU A 127 0.72 12.51 0.60
C LEU A 127 0.85 12.07 2.05
N ARG A 128 1.75 11.12 2.37
CA ARG A 128 1.99 10.68 3.75
C ARG A 128 2.42 11.85 4.66
N LEU A 129 3.25 12.77 4.17
CA LEU A 129 3.68 13.93 4.93
C LEU A 129 2.53 14.91 5.11
N TYR A 130 1.77 15.17 4.03
CA TYR A 130 0.65 16.09 4.08
C TYR A 130 -0.43 15.63 5.08
N VAL A 131 -0.86 14.37 4.96
CA VAL A 131 -1.89 13.78 5.82
C VAL A 131 -1.43 13.73 7.27
N ASN A 132 -0.24 13.19 7.54
CA ASN A 132 0.18 12.92 8.90
C ASN A 132 0.62 14.19 9.65
N CYS A 133 1.21 15.18 8.97
CA CYS A 133 1.70 16.40 9.59
C CYS A 133 0.68 17.54 9.59
N PHE A 134 -0.20 17.63 8.59
CA PHE A 134 -0.96 18.86 8.32
C PHE A 134 -2.48 18.69 8.15
N GLN A 135 -3.00 17.46 8.10
CA GLN A 135 -4.44 17.23 7.97
C GLN A 135 -5.10 16.86 9.31
N PRO A 136 -5.69 17.83 10.05
CA PRO A 136 -6.33 17.52 11.32
C PRO A 136 -7.66 16.81 11.11
N SER A 137 -7.94 15.81 11.95
CA SER A 137 -9.23 15.14 11.99
C SER A 137 -9.79 15.08 13.41
N MET A 138 -11.12 15.05 13.52
CA MET A 138 -11.82 14.76 14.77
C MET A 138 -11.99 13.25 14.92
N LYS A 139 -11.83 12.75 16.14
CA LYS A 139 -12.16 11.37 16.52
C LYS A 139 -13.40 11.38 17.39
N LEU A 140 -14.25 10.39 17.17
CA LEU A 140 -15.43 10.17 17.99
C LEU A 140 -15.00 9.68 19.38
N LEU A 141 -15.29 10.47 20.42
CA LEU A 141 -15.01 10.12 21.82
C LEU A 141 -16.11 9.27 22.42
N SER A 142 -17.37 9.63 22.16
CA SER A 142 -18.51 8.87 22.67
C SER A 142 -19.72 9.00 21.77
N LYS A 143 -20.54 7.95 21.77
CA LYS A 143 -21.83 7.89 21.11
C LYS A 143 -22.87 7.46 22.14
N GLN A 144 -23.79 8.35 22.48
CA GLN A 144 -24.84 8.08 23.44
C GLN A 144 -26.19 8.05 22.74
N ARG A 145 -27.01 7.04 23.05
CA ARG A 145 -28.37 6.91 22.52
C ARG A 145 -29.38 7.15 23.64
N ASN A 146 -30.21 8.17 23.49
CA ASN A 146 -31.34 8.45 24.38
C ASN A 146 -32.64 8.27 23.59
N GLY A 147 -33.25 7.09 23.70
CA GLY A 147 -34.41 6.67 22.90
C GLY A 147 -34.12 6.71 21.39
N LYS A 148 -34.79 7.62 20.68
CA LYS A 148 -34.58 7.85 19.24
C LYS A 148 -33.45 8.84 18.93
N LYS A 149 -32.98 9.62 19.91
CA LYS A 149 -31.92 10.61 19.71
C LYS A 149 -30.55 9.97 19.92
N ILE A 150 -29.63 10.24 19.00
CA ILE A 150 -28.21 9.84 19.13
C ILE A 150 -27.39 11.11 19.21
N THR A 151 -26.59 11.24 20.26
CA THR A 151 -25.64 12.33 20.46
C THR A 151 -24.23 11.80 20.28
N PHE A 152 -23.42 12.52 19.51
CA PHE A 152 -22.01 12.22 19.27
C PHE A 152 -21.16 13.30 19.96
N CYS A 153 -20.14 12.88 20.68
CA CYS A 153 -19.11 13.77 21.23
C CYS A 153 -17.81 13.49 20.50
N TYR A 154 -17.20 14.54 19.94
CA TYR A 154 -15.95 14.47 19.20
C TYR A 154 -14.85 15.21 19.95
N ASP A 155 -13.61 14.78 19.74
CA ASP A 155 -12.46 15.52 20.25
C ASP A 155 -12.10 16.70 19.34
N PRO A 156 -11.32 17.68 19.83
CA PRO A 156 -10.79 18.74 18.98
C PRO A 156 -9.96 18.17 17.82
N ALA A 157 -10.09 18.75 16.64
CA ALA A 157 -9.37 18.30 15.46
C ALA A 157 -7.84 18.35 15.69
N LYS A 158 -7.16 17.23 15.43
CA LYS A 158 -5.70 17.08 15.57
C LYS A 158 -5.15 16.25 14.44
N THR A 159 -3.94 16.57 14.00
CA THR A 159 -3.22 15.76 13.01
C THR A 159 -2.73 14.45 13.64
N PRO A 160 -2.47 13.40 12.84
CA PRO A 160 -1.84 12.18 13.35
C PRO A 160 -0.54 12.44 14.12
N LEU A 161 0.32 13.33 13.62
CA LEU A 161 1.54 13.75 14.31
C LEU A 161 1.23 14.36 15.68
N GLN A 162 0.28 15.30 15.77
CA GLN A 162 -0.10 15.89 17.06
C GLN A 162 -0.60 14.84 18.05
N ARG A 163 -1.41 13.87 17.60
CA ARG A 163 -1.90 12.78 18.45
C ARG A 163 -0.75 11.87 18.91
N LEU A 164 0.19 11.58 18.03
CA LEU A 164 1.37 10.78 18.34
C LEU A 164 2.26 11.48 19.38
N LEU A 165 2.54 12.78 19.21
CA LEU A 165 3.31 13.55 20.19
C LEU A 165 2.60 13.62 21.55
N LEU A 166 1.28 13.80 21.57
CA LEU A 166 0.48 13.81 22.80
C LEU A 166 0.37 12.44 23.49
N SER A 167 0.60 11.34 22.77
CA SER A 167 0.51 9.99 23.34
C SER A 167 1.63 9.68 24.34
N GLY A 168 2.77 10.38 24.24
CA GLY A 168 3.92 10.18 25.12
C GLY A 168 4.68 8.86 24.91
N ILE A 169 4.34 8.07 23.89
CA ILE A 169 4.95 6.75 23.65
C ILE A 169 6.34 6.82 22.98
N LEU A 170 6.66 7.93 22.34
CA LEU A 170 7.90 8.10 21.59
C LEU A 170 9.05 8.59 22.49
N PRO A 171 10.30 8.14 22.24
CA PRO A 171 11.48 8.76 22.83
C PRO A 171 11.57 10.25 22.50
N ALA A 172 12.11 11.06 23.42
CA ALA A 172 12.22 12.51 23.25
C ALA A 172 12.95 12.92 21.95
N GLN A 173 13.99 12.17 21.58
CA GLN A 173 14.73 12.37 20.33
C GLN A 173 13.81 12.20 19.10
N THR A 174 13.05 11.11 19.02
CA THR A 174 12.12 10.86 17.90
C THR A 174 11.01 11.90 17.85
N GLN A 175 10.51 12.35 19.01
CA GLN A 175 9.53 13.44 19.06
C GLN A 175 10.10 14.74 18.47
N GLN A 176 11.34 15.06 18.81
CA GLN A 176 12.04 16.24 18.29
C GLN A 176 12.26 16.12 16.78
N GLU A 177 12.79 15.00 16.30
CA GLU A 177 13.04 14.75 14.88
C GLU A 177 11.76 14.90 14.04
N LEU A 178 10.65 14.29 14.47
CA LEU A 178 9.36 14.44 13.78
C LEU A 178 8.82 15.87 13.82
N GLY A 179 9.00 16.55 14.95
CA GLY A 179 8.64 17.96 15.10
C GLY A 179 9.45 18.88 14.18
N ASP A 180 10.75 18.60 14.02
CA ASP A 180 11.63 19.36 13.14
C ASP A 180 11.28 19.14 11.66
N VAL A 181 11.00 17.89 11.26
CA VAL A 181 10.49 17.59 9.90
C VAL A 181 9.21 18.38 9.61
N ALA A 182 8.23 18.35 10.51
CA ALA A 182 6.98 19.07 10.31
C ALA A 182 7.17 20.60 10.27
N ARG A 183 8.08 21.16 11.07
CA ARG A 183 8.40 22.60 11.06
C ARG A 183 9.14 23.03 9.80
N ALA A 184 9.97 22.16 9.24
CA ALA A 184 10.75 22.47 8.04
C ALA A 184 9.88 22.49 6.77
N LEU A 185 8.72 21.82 6.78
CA LEU A 185 7.82 21.72 5.64
C LEU A 185 6.84 22.90 5.58
N ASP A 186 6.71 23.48 4.40
CA ASP A 186 5.66 24.43 4.03
C ASP A 186 4.44 23.63 3.54
N PRO A 187 3.30 23.67 4.26
CA PRO A 187 2.12 22.89 3.89
C PRO A 187 1.50 23.31 2.55
N VAL A 188 1.69 24.56 2.11
CA VAL A 188 1.15 25.05 0.83
C VAL A 188 1.97 24.46 -0.32
N ARG A 189 3.31 24.55 -0.25
CA ARG A 189 4.19 23.96 -1.27
C ARG A 189 4.06 22.44 -1.35
N LEU A 190 3.87 21.79 -0.21
CA LEU A 190 3.61 20.36 -0.17
C LEU A 190 2.29 19.99 -0.86
N LEU A 191 1.23 20.75 -0.62
CA LEU A 191 -0.05 20.54 -1.29
C LEU A 191 0.06 20.79 -2.81
N GLU A 192 0.80 21.82 -3.23
CA GLU A 192 1.07 22.08 -4.64
C GLU A 192 1.80 20.91 -5.32
N GLN A 193 2.82 20.33 -4.66
CA GLN A 193 3.48 19.13 -5.18
C GLN A 193 2.55 17.92 -5.25
N VAL A 194 1.71 17.69 -4.24
CA VAL A 194 0.70 16.62 -4.27
C VAL A 194 -0.22 16.79 -5.49
N GLN A 195 -0.68 18.01 -5.77
CA GLN A 195 -1.53 18.30 -6.93
C GLN A 195 -0.79 18.07 -8.27
N GLN A 196 0.48 18.45 -8.38
CA GLN A 196 1.27 18.21 -9.59
C GLN A 196 1.53 16.72 -9.83
N LEU A 197 1.84 15.96 -8.77
CA LEU A 197 2.03 14.50 -8.84
C LEU A 197 0.72 13.81 -9.23
N GLN A 198 -0.41 14.24 -8.65
CA GLN A 198 -1.75 13.77 -8.99
C GLN A 198 -2.09 14.04 -10.46
N GLN A 199 -1.85 15.25 -10.96
CA GLN A 199 -2.08 15.59 -12.37
C GLN A 199 -1.25 14.71 -13.30
N THR A 200 0.03 14.48 -12.96
CA THR A 200 0.92 13.62 -13.75
C THR A 200 0.40 12.18 -13.79
N LEU A 201 -0.07 11.66 -12.65
CA LEU A 201 -0.71 10.33 -12.57
C LEU A 201 -1.95 10.24 -13.48
N PHE A 202 -2.81 11.25 -13.47
CA PHE A 202 -4.04 11.26 -14.27
C PHE A 202 -3.77 11.43 -15.76
N HIS A 203 -2.79 12.24 -16.15
CA HIS A 203 -2.36 12.35 -17.54
C HIS A 203 -1.87 11.01 -18.09
N GLY A 204 -1.04 10.28 -17.33
CA GLY A 204 -0.60 8.94 -17.71
C GLY A 204 -1.74 7.93 -17.88
N ALA A 205 -2.82 8.05 -17.09
CA ALA A 205 -3.98 7.17 -17.22
C ALA A 205 -4.83 7.44 -18.47
N VAL A 206 -4.95 8.71 -18.90
CA VAL A 206 -5.69 9.09 -20.12
C VAL A 206 -4.96 8.59 -21.37
N GLU A 207 -3.62 8.65 -21.36
CA GLU A 207 -2.78 8.22 -22.48
C GLU A 207 -2.65 6.69 -22.60
N ALA A 208 -2.85 5.95 -21.50
CA ALA A 208 -2.91 4.49 -21.50
C ALA A 208 -4.24 3.91 -21.99
N ASN A 209 -5.17 4.75 -22.49
CA ASN A 209 -6.46 4.28 -23.02
C ASN A 209 -6.24 3.51 -24.34
N PRO A 210 -6.60 2.23 -24.45
CA PRO A 210 -6.29 1.39 -25.61
C PRO A 210 -6.95 1.84 -26.94
N PHE A 211 -7.85 2.83 -26.89
CA PHE A 211 -8.46 3.45 -28.07
C PHE A 211 -7.67 4.64 -28.62
N VAL A 212 -6.66 5.12 -27.89
CA VAL A 212 -5.79 6.23 -28.29
C VAL A 212 -4.35 5.72 -28.21
N SER A 213 -3.79 5.32 -29.35
CA SER A 213 -2.37 4.98 -29.46
C SER A 213 -1.52 6.25 -29.33
N SER A 214 -1.37 6.76 -28.11
CA SER A 214 -0.37 7.79 -27.80
C SER A 214 0.92 7.10 -27.38
N THR A 215 2.00 7.40 -28.10
CA THR A 215 3.38 7.00 -27.77
C THR A 215 4.07 8.00 -26.84
N ALA A 216 3.34 9.00 -26.33
CA ALA A 216 3.88 9.94 -25.38
C ALA A 216 4.10 9.23 -24.03
N VAL A 217 5.37 9.09 -23.64
CA VAL A 217 5.72 8.69 -22.28
C VAL A 217 5.67 9.94 -21.43
N VAL A 218 4.64 10.09 -20.60
CA VAL A 218 4.63 11.14 -19.57
C VAL A 218 5.85 10.89 -18.65
N PRO A 219 6.77 11.85 -18.51
CA PRO A 219 7.95 11.64 -17.68
C PRO A 219 7.54 11.53 -16.21
N LEU A 220 8.14 10.58 -15.49
CA LEU A 220 7.94 10.40 -14.06
C LEU A 220 8.26 11.71 -13.32
N ARG A 221 7.28 12.24 -12.60
CA ARG A 221 7.49 13.36 -11.68
C ARG A 221 7.88 12.80 -10.31
N VAL A 222 9.11 13.11 -9.89
CA VAL A 222 9.67 12.70 -8.60
C VAL A 222 9.32 13.73 -7.53
N PHE A 223 8.85 13.25 -6.39
CA PHE A 223 8.60 14.05 -5.20
C PHE A 223 9.91 14.60 -4.63
N ALA A 224 9.97 15.92 -4.42
CA ALA A 224 11.15 16.60 -3.94
C ALA A 224 10.86 17.32 -2.61
N VAL A 225 11.21 16.66 -1.50
CA VAL A 225 11.04 17.20 -0.14
C VAL A 225 11.68 18.59 0.02
N ASP A 226 12.85 18.80 -0.59
CA ASP A 226 13.57 20.09 -0.52
C ASP A 226 12.78 21.25 -1.11
N GLN A 227 11.96 21.00 -2.13
CA GLN A 227 11.11 22.02 -2.75
C GLN A 227 9.89 22.36 -1.88
N CYS A 228 9.55 21.51 -0.91
CA CYS A 228 8.51 21.79 0.09
C CYS A 228 9.03 22.56 1.30
N ARG A 229 10.32 22.92 1.37
CA ARG A 229 10.88 23.54 2.59
C ARG A 229 10.51 25.01 2.73
N THR A 230 10.30 25.43 3.97
CA THR A 230 10.30 26.85 4.35
C THR A 230 11.70 27.43 4.14
N ALA A 231 11.80 28.68 3.70
CA ALA A 231 13.08 29.33 3.47
C ALA A 231 13.88 29.42 4.79
N GLY A 232 14.86 28.52 4.99
CA GLY A 232 15.73 28.47 6.18
C GLY A 232 15.82 27.11 6.89
N GLY A 233 15.05 26.09 6.50
CA GLY A 233 15.11 24.77 7.13
C GLY A 233 16.22 23.87 6.57
N VAL A 234 17.31 23.68 7.33
CA VAL A 234 18.32 22.64 7.05
C VAL A 234 17.96 21.39 7.84
N LEU A 235 17.77 20.26 7.16
CA LEU A 235 17.70 18.95 7.83
C LEU A 235 18.41 17.87 7.02
N VAL A 236 19.04 16.98 7.80
CA VAL A 236 19.92 15.86 7.47
C VAL A 236 19.45 15.08 6.24
N LYS A 237 20.39 14.80 5.33
CA LYS A 237 20.20 13.92 4.17
C LYS A 237 19.46 12.64 4.58
N GLU A 238 18.22 12.49 4.13
CA GLU A 238 17.63 11.16 4.00
C GLU A 238 18.51 10.38 3.01
N SER A 239 19.20 9.36 3.52
CA SER A 239 19.70 8.29 2.67
C SER A 239 18.49 7.50 2.20
N SER A 240 17.85 7.95 1.12
CA SER A 240 16.85 7.16 0.40
C SER A 240 17.47 5.81 0.05
N PRO A 241 16.96 4.68 0.57
CA PRO A 241 17.25 3.40 -0.03
C PRO A 241 16.60 3.43 -1.41
N ASP A 242 17.42 3.31 -2.45
CA ASP A 242 17.00 3.13 -3.85
C ASP A 242 15.87 2.06 -3.95
N PRO A 243 14.61 2.45 -4.25
CA PRO A 243 13.49 1.51 -4.31
C PRO A 243 13.56 0.58 -5.51
N SER A 244 14.33 0.94 -6.54
CA SER A 244 14.39 0.22 -7.81
C SER A 244 15.14 -1.12 -7.74
N ARG A 245 15.78 -1.44 -6.60
CA ARG A 245 16.50 -2.71 -6.39
C ARG A 245 15.78 -3.73 -5.49
N GLY A 246 14.60 -3.41 -4.95
CA GLY A 246 14.01 -4.19 -3.85
C GLY A 246 13.20 -5.43 -4.24
N LEU A 247 12.32 -5.35 -5.24
CA LEU A 247 11.32 -6.39 -5.46
C LEU A 247 11.88 -7.71 -6.03
N PRO A 248 12.76 -7.71 -7.06
CA PRO A 248 13.37 -8.95 -7.56
C PRO A 248 14.34 -9.58 -6.55
N ALA A 249 15.09 -8.76 -5.80
CA ALA A 249 16.08 -9.23 -4.83
C ALA A 249 15.41 -9.87 -3.60
N LEU A 250 14.30 -9.29 -3.11
CA LEU A 250 13.52 -9.84 -1.99
C LEU A 250 12.84 -11.18 -2.36
N TYR A 251 12.36 -11.31 -3.61
CA TYR A 251 11.81 -12.58 -4.11
C TYR A 251 12.88 -13.68 -4.17
N GLN A 252 14.07 -13.35 -4.68
CA GLN A 252 15.21 -14.29 -4.75
C GLN A 252 15.76 -14.65 -3.35
N GLU A 253 15.78 -13.71 -2.41
CA GLU A 253 16.24 -13.96 -1.04
C GLU A 253 15.24 -14.81 -0.24
N GLN A 254 13.93 -14.66 -0.49
CA GLN A 254 12.89 -15.53 0.09
C GLN A 254 12.95 -16.97 -0.46
N GLU A 255 13.19 -17.15 -1.77
CA GLU A 255 13.42 -18.46 -2.38
C GLU A 255 14.63 -19.18 -1.76
N LYS A 256 15.71 -18.45 -1.44
CA LYS A 256 16.87 -18.99 -0.69
C LYS A 256 16.49 -19.42 0.73
N ARG A 257 15.68 -18.63 1.45
CA ARG A 257 15.26 -18.95 2.83
C ARG A 257 14.29 -20.13 2.90
N LYS A 258 13.41 -20.32 1.89
CA LYS A 258 12.53 -21.49 1.77
C LYS A 258 13.30 -22.81 1.65
N ARG A 259 14.49 -22.82 1.01
CA ARG A 259 15.35 -24.01 0.91
C ARG A 259 16.02 -24.40 2.23
N ILE A 260 16.21 -23.45 3.15
CA ILE A 260 16.93 -23.66 4.42
C ILE A 260 16.00 -24.22 5.51
N LEU A 261 14.70 -23.90 5.47
CA LEU A 261 13.78 -24.15 6.59
C LEU A 261 12.90 -25.41 6.49
N GLY A 262 13.05 -26.28 5.48
CA GLY A 262 12.57 -27.67 5.53
C GLY A 262 11.08 -27.92 5.87
N TRP A 263 10.18 -26.96 5.64
CA TRP A 263 8.75 -27.12 5.95
C TRP A 263 8.07 -28.07 4.95
N ARG A 264 7.66 -29.25 5.42
CA ARG A 264 6.80 -30.17 4.64
C ARG A 264 5.39 -29.59 4.56
N ARG A 265 5.06 -28.99 3.41
CA ARG A 265 3.67 -28.64 3.03
C ARG A 265 2.84 -29.93 2.89
N THR A 266 1.71 -30.01 3.57
CA THR A 266 0.74 -31.12 3.47
C THR A 266 -0.10 -31.10 2.19
N HIS A 267 -0.02 -30.03 1.39
CA HIS A 267 -0.56 -29.98 0.02
C HIS A 267 0.57 -29.69 -0.98
N LYS A 268 0.69 -30.53 -2.02
CA LYS A 268 1.57 -30.25 -3.16
C LYS A 268 1.09 -28.97 -3.84
N TYR A 269 1.90 -27.91 -3.79
CA TYR A 269 1.59 -26.65 -4.44
C TYR A 269 1.49 -26.87 -5.97
N PRO A 270 0.40 -26.47 -6.64
CA PRO A 270 0.13 -26.84 -8.03
C PRO A 270 1.23 -26.42 -9.02
N PHE A 271 1.90 -25.30 -8.74
CA PHE A 271 2.94 -24.72 -9.60
C PHE A 271 4.36 -24.96 -9.08
N ALA A 272 4.54 -25.94 -8.18
CA ALA A 272 5.87 -26.30 -7.69
C ALA A 272 6.75 -26.78 -8.87
N GLY A 273 7.88 -26.12 -9.09
CA GLY A 273 8.81 -26.39 -10.20
C GLY A 273 8.62 -25.52 -11.45
N GLU A 274 7.56 -24.73 -11.51
CA GLU A 274 7.25 -23.87 -12.68
C GLU A 274 7.62 -22.40 -12.45
N TRP A 275 8.05 -22.05 -11.22
CA TRP A 275 8.31 -20.68 -10.81
C TRP A 275 9.40 -20.00 -11.63
N GLU A 276 10.49 -20.70 -11.98
CA GLU A 276 11.54 -20.12 -12.83
C GLU A 276 11.00 -19.69 -14.20
N GLN A 277 10.08 -20.47 -14.76
CA GLN A 277 9.44 -20.18 -16.04
C GLN A 277 8.40 -19.05 -15.91
N ILE A 278 7.58 -19.09 -14.86
CA ILE A 278 6.61 -18.02 -14.55
C ILE A 278 7.34 -16.69 -14.35
N THR A 279 8.40 -16.67 -13.54
CA THR A 279 9.22 -15.47 -13.31
C THR A 279 9.88 -14.98 -14.59
N SER A 280 10.39 -15.88 -15.44
CA SER A 280 10.94 -15.50 -16.75
C SER A 280 9.90 -14.82 -17.64
N TRP A 281 8.65 -15.31 -17.66
CA TRP A 281 7.59 -14.68 -18.44
C TRP A 281 7.13 -13.34 -17.87
N VAL A 282 7.07 -13.21 -16.55
CA VAL A 282 6.78 -11.94 -15.87
C VAL A 282 7.89 -10.92 -16.16
N GLN A 283 9.16 -11.34 -16.12
CA GLN A 283 10.29 -10.47 -16.44
C GLN A 283 10.31 -10.05 -17.92
N ALA A 284 9.98 -10.96 -18.83
CA ALA A 284 9.96 -10.67 -20.26
C ALA A 284 8.76 -9.81 -20.69
N ASN A 285 7.62 -9.93 -20.01
CA ASN A 285 6.41 -9.16 -20.29
C ASN A 285 5.65 -8.86 -18.98
N PRO A 286 6.02 -7.79 -18.25
CA PRO A 286 5.42 -7.46 -16.95
C PRO A 286 3.91 -7.16 -17.01
N GLU A 287 3.43 -6.74 -18.17
CA GLU A 287 2.01 -6.41 -18.40
C GLU A 287 1.09 -7.64 -18.48
N ARG A 288 1.64 -8.86 -18.52
CA ARG A 288 0.84 -10.09 -18.58
C ARG A 288 0.10 -10.31 -17.27
N SER A 289 -1.21 -10.53 -17.35
CA SER A 289 -2.00 -10.87 -16.17
C SER A 289 -1.70 -12.29 -15.68
N SER A 290 -1.94 -12.56 -14.40
CA SER A 290 -1.91 -13.93 -13.86
C SER A 290 -2.81 -14.88 -14.65
N GLY A 291 -3.92 -14.38 -15.21
CA GLY A 291 -4.78 -15.16 -16.10
C GLY A 291 -4.19 -15.48 -17.47
N ASP A 292 -3.31 -14.63 -18.01
CA ASP A 292 -2.58 -14.92 -19.26
C ASP A 292 -1.48 -15.94 -19.01
N ILE A 293 -0.74 -15.78 -17.91
CA ILE A 293 0.28 -16.73 -17.45
C ILE A 293 -0.37 -18.10 -17.17
N PHE A 294 -1.50 -18.13 -16.49
CA PHE A 294 -2.23 -19.36 -16.19
C PHE A 294 -2.75 -20.06 -17.46
N ARG A 295 -3.28 -19.31 -18.43
CA ARG A 295 -3.70 -19.87 -19.73
C ARG A 295 -2.52 -20.44 -20.52
N GLU A 296 -1.36 -19.79 -20.46
CA GLU A 296 -0.14 -20.28 -21.10
C GLU A 296 0.37 -21.56 -20.41
N LEU A 297 0.33 -21.64 -19.09
CA LEU A 297 0.63 -22.86 -18.34
C LEU A 297 -0.33 -24.01 -18.71
N GLN A 298 -1.63 -23.73 -18.85
CA GLN A 298 -2.62 -24.70 -19.31
C GLN A 298 -2.37 -25.17 -20.74
N ARG A 299 -1.87 -24.29 -21.61
CA ARG A 299 -1.50 -24.62 -23.00
C ARG A 299 -0.28 -25.53 -23.07
N LEU A 300 0.75 -25.27 -22.25
CA LEU A 300 1.98 -26.07 -22.21
C LEU A 300 1.82 -27.40 -21.48
N SER A 301 0.89 -27.50 -20.52
CA SER A 301 0.59 -28.74 -19.81
C SER A 301 -0.93 -28.98 -19.71
N PRO A 302 -1.58 -29.42 -20.81
CA PRO A 302 -3.01 -29.69 -20.83
C PRO A 302 -3.42 -30.70 -19.75
N GLY A 303 -4.42 -30.38 -18.95
CA GLY A 303 -4.96 -31.26 -17.89
C GLY A 303 -4.23 -31.23 -16.54
N ARG A 304 -3.06 -30.57 -16.45
CA ARG A 304 -2.31 -30.44 -15.19
C ARG A 304 -2.90 -29.39 -14.24
N TYR A 305 -3.48 -28.31 -14.77
CA TYR A 305 -3.98 -27.17 -13.99
C TYR A 305 -5.49 -27.01 -14.11
N GLN A 306 -6.17 -27.04 -12.96
CA GLN A 306 -7.61 -26.86 -12.83
C GLN A 306 -7.97 -25.37 -12.85
N PRO A 307 -9.06 -24.94 -13.50
CA PRO A 307 -9.42 -23.51 -13.64
C PRO A 307 -9.49 -22.72 -12.32
N LEU A 308 -9.82 -23.38 -11.20
CA LEU A 308 -9.89 -22.77 -9.88
C LEU A 308 -8.51 -22.44 -9.27
N GLN A 309 -7.44 -23.02 -9.79
CA GLN A 309 -6.05 -22.82 -9.31
C GLN A 309 -5.44 -21.50 -9.76
N ILE A 310 -6.12 -20.72 -10.61
CA ILE A 310 -5.70 -19.35 -10.96
C ILE A 310 -5.58 -18.43 -9.74
N ARG A 311 -6.35 -18.68 -8.68
CA ARG A 311 -6.30 -17.91 -7.41
C ARG A 311 -5.08 -18.24 -6.55
N THR A 312 -4.38 -19.31 -6.89
CA THR A 312 -3.19 -19.78 -6.19
C THR A 312 -1.91 -19.50 -6.98
N LEU A 313 -2.03 -18.94 -8.18
CA LEU A 313 -0.94 -18.43 -9.03
C LEU A 313 -0.72 -16.95 -8.70
#